data_AF-A0A2V5QFR3-F1
#
_entry.id   AF-A0A2V5QFR3-F1
#
_cell.length_a   1.000
_cell.length_b   1.000
_cell.length_c   1.000
_cell.angle_alpha   90.00
_cell.angle_beta   90.00
_cell.angle_gamma   90.00
#
_symmetry.space_group_name_H-M   'P 1'
#
loop_
_entity.id
_entity.type
_entity.pdbx_description
1 polymer ?
#
loop_
_entity_poly.entity_id
_entity_poly.type
_entity_poly.pdbx_seq_one_letter_code
_entity_poly.pdbx_strand_id
1 'polypeptide(L)'
;MDVTRQFGDFNSLNAVAALSSTDVWAVGQWRRFSGTDYDHALVEHWDGTSWAVIQTPHPSLPISILFGVAALSSSDVWAVGYEEDLISGYRTLIEH
;
A
#
# COMPACT_ATOMS: atom_id res chain seq x y z
N MET A 1 -9.31 8.85 -13.26
CA MET A 1 -10.26 7.73 -13.12
C MET A 1 -9.93 7.06 -11.80
N ASP A 2 -10.94 6.70 -11.02
CA ASP A 2 -10.74 6.10 -9.69
C ASP A 2 -10.37 4.63 -9.84
N VAL A 3 -9.08 4.32 -9.68
CA VAL A 3 -8.49 2.99 -9.83
C VAL A 3 -8.72 2.11 -8.60
N THR A 4 -9.28 2.68 -7.53
CA THR A 4 -9.46 2.00 -6.24
C THR A 4 -10.80 1.26 -6.11
N ARG A 5 -11.70 1.39 -7.11
CA ARG A 5 -13.01 0.68 -7.13
C ARG A 5 -12.90 -0.83 -6.99
N GLN A 6 -11.75 -1.42 -7.34
CA GLN A 6 -11.50 -2.84 -7.21
C GLN A 6 -10.98 -3.25 -5.82
N PHE A 7 -10.60 -2.29 -4.97
CA PHE A 7 -9.90 -2.52 -3.70
C PHE A 7 -10.71 -2.16 -2.46
N GLY A 8 -12.01 -1.86 -2.55
CA GLY A 8 -12.90 -1.92 -1.38
C GLY A 8 -13.74 -0.67 -1.14
N ASP A 9 -14.51 -0.71 -0.06
CA ASP A 9 -15.47 0.34 0.31
C ASP A 9 -14.77 1.52 1.01
N PHE A 10 -13.56 1.28 1.54
CA PHE A 10 -12.71 2.28 2.18
C PHE A 10 -11.29 2.19 1.62
N ASN A 11 -10.74 3.34 1.21
CA ASN A 11 -9.37 3.49 0.75
C ASN A 11 -8.77 4.74 1.39
N SER A 12 -7.52 4.66 1.83
CA SER A 12 -6.80 5.80 2.42
C SER A 12 -5.32 5.72 2.07
N LEU A 13 -4.77 6.84 1.59
CA LEU A 13 -3.34 7.01 1.34
C LEU A 13 -2.70 7.77 2.50
N ASN A 14 -1.65 7.21 3.07
CA ASN A 14 -0.96 7.73 4.24
C ASN A 14 0.32 8.50 3.86
N ALA A 15 1.00 8.10 2.77
CA ALA A 15 2.23 8.74 2.32
C ALA A 15 2.36 8.70 0.80
N VAL A 16 3.16 9.64 0.27
CA VAL A 16 3.50 9.75 -1.15
C VAL A 16 4.96 10.17 -1.30
N ALA A 17 5.66 9.59 -2.28
CA ALA A 17 7.01 9.97 -2.67
C ALA A 17 7.06 10.17 -4.19
N ALA A 18 7.59 11.31 -4.63
CA ALA A 18 7.75 11.64 -6.05
C ALA A 18 9.24 11.63 -6.43
N LEU A 19 9.62 10.78 -7.37
CA LEU A 19 10.94 10.81 -8.02
C LEU A 19 10.97 11.81 -9.17
N SER A 20 9.85 11.92 -9.88
CA SER A 20 9.67 12.85 -11.00
C SER A 20 8.18 13.13 -11.24
N SER A 21 7.85 13.96 -12.23
CA SER A 21 6.46 14.16 -12.67
C SER A 21 5.81 12.92 -13.29
N THR A 22 6.61 11.90 -13.61
CA THR A 22 6.17 10.65 -14.24
C THR A 22 6.51 9.41 -13.43
N ASP A 23 6.90 9.58 -12.17
CA ASP A 23 7.25 8.47 -11.29
C ASP A 23 6.95 8.89 -9.85
N VAL A 24 5.78 8.49 -9.38
CA VAL A 24 5.28 8.81 -8.03
C VAL A 24 4.69 7.56 -7.40
N TRP A 25 5.01 7.32 -6.14
CA TRP A 25 4.57 6.19 -5.37
C TRP A 25 3.71 6.67 -4.20
N ALA A 26 2.55 6.05 -4.01
CA ALA A 26 1.68 6.31 -2.88
C ALA A 26 1.40 5.01 -2.12
N VAL A 27 1.31 5.10 -0.80
CA VAL A 27 1.07 3.93 0.06
C VAL A 27 0.01 4.22 1.11
N GLY A 28 -0.70 3.19 1.54
CA GLY A 28 -1.70 3.29 2.59
C GLY A 28 -2.40 1.98 2.88
N GLN A 29 -3.73 2.05 3.06
CA GLN A 29 -4.56 0.88 3.29
C GLN A 29 -5.88 0.91 2.52
N TRP A 30 -6.42 -0.28 2.28
CA TRP A 30 -7.79 -0.48 1.84
C TRP A 30 -8.51 -1.51 2.69
N ARG A 31 -9.84 -1.43 2.70
CA ARG A 31 -10.71 -2.36 3.43
C ARG A 31 -11.98 -2.65 2.63
N ARG A 32 -12.40 -3.92 2.61
CA ARG A 32 -13.72 -4.36 2.15
C ARG A 32 -14.60 -4.68 3.36
N PHE A 33 -15.82 -4.14 3.39
CA PHE A 33 -16.78 -4.46 4.46
C PHE A 33 -17.50 -5.76 4.11
N SER A 34 -16.85 -6.89 4.35
CA SER A 34 -17.45 -8.21 4.13
C SER A 34 -16.87 -9.25 5.09
N GLY A 35 -17.39 -9.27 6.32
CA GLY A 35 -17.32 -10.39 7.28
C GLY A 35 -15.98 -10.60 8.01
N THR A 36 -14.84 -10.34 7.36
CA THR A 36 -13.52 -10.24 7.98
C THR A 36 -12.91 -8.91 7.58
N ASP A 37 -13.27 -7.88 8.33
CA ASP A 37 -12.87 -6.50 8.11
C ASP A 37 -11.43 -6.30 8.58
N TYR A 38 -10.47 -6.44 7.67
CA TYR A 38 -9.09 -6.11 7.97
C TYR A 38 -8.55 -5.08 6.99
N ASP A 39 -7.62 -4.25 7.48
CA ASP A 39 -6.89 -3.33 6.63
C ASP A 39 -5.81 -4.10 5.87
N HIS A 40 -5.73 -3.86 4.57
CA HIS A 40 -4.72 -4.42 3.70
C HIS A 40 -3.85 -3.30 3.13
N ALA A 41 -2.55 -3.56 2.98
CA ALA A 41 -1.63 -2.61 2.37
C ALA A 41 -2.12 -2.23 0.96
N LEU A 42 -2.03 -0.93 0.67
CA LEU A 42 -2.28 -0.36 -0.64
C LEU A 42 -0.98 0.28 -1.12
N VAL A 43 -0.54 -0.08 -2.32
CA VAL A 43 0.57 0.57 -3.03
C VAL A 43 0.08 0.98 -4.41
N GLU A 44 0.28 2.24 -4.76
CA GLU A 44 -0.07 2.80 -6.07
C GLU A 44 1.15 3.46 -6.71
N HIS A 45 1.28 3.29 -8.03
CA HIS A 45 2.34 3.89 -8.83
C HIS A 45 1.75 4.73 -9.95
N TRP A 46 2.28 5.94 -10.13
CA TRP A 46 1.98 6.86 -11.23
C TRP A 46 3.09 6.80 -12.27
N ASP A 47 2.71 6.47 -13.50
CA ASP A 47 3.64 6.34 -14.63
C ASP A 47 3.78 7.62 -15.49
N GLY A 48 3.20 8.74 -15.06
CA GLY A 48 3.11 9.97 -15.86
C GLY A 48 1.78 10.16 -16.57
N THR A 49 0.96 9.12 -16.66
CA THR A 49 -0.32 9.14 -17.38
C THR A 49 -1.48 8.58 -16.56
N SER A 50 -1.21 7.57 -15.74
CA SER A 50 -2.22 6.91 -14.92
C SER A 50 -1.62 6.34 -13.63
N TRP A 51 -2.48 6.21 -12.63
CA TRP A 51 -2.17 5.46 -11.42
C TRP A 51 -2.48 3.98 -11.65
N ALA A 52 -1.66 3.09 -11.11
CA ALA A 52 -1.89 1.66 -11.10
C ALA A 52 -1.64 1.11 -9.69
N VAL A 53 -2.50 0.20 -9.24
CA VAL A 53 -2.30 -0.51 -7.97
C VAL A 53 -1.25 -1.60 -8.18
N ILE A 54 -0.22 -1.60 -7.36
CA ILE A 54 0.84 -2.61 -7.35
C ILE A 54 0.43 -3.70 -6.37
N GLN A 55 0.45 -4.95 -6.83
CA GLN A 55 0.19 -6.09 -5.97
C GLN A 55 1.38 -6.29 -5.02
N THR A 56 1.15 -6.06 -3.73
CA THR A 56 2.12 -6.43 -2.71
C THR A 56 2.10 -7.94 -2.48
N PRO A 57 3.22 -8.56 -2.10
CA PRO A 57 3.24 -9.96 -1.70
C PRO A 57 2.34 -10.11 -0.47
N HIS A 58 1.10 -10.57 -0.68
CA HIS A 58 0.08 -10.61 0.36
C HIS A 58 0.62 -11.39 1.56
N PRO A 59 0.79 -10.74 2.73
CA PRO A 59 1.10 -11.47 3.94
C PRO A 59 -0.13 -12.31 4.21
N SER A 60 0.06 -13.57 4.58
CA SER A 60 -1.04 -14.45 5.01
C SER A 60 -1.65 -14.00 6.35
N LEU A 61 -1.50 -12.72 6.69
CA LEU A 61 -1.81 -12.10 7.95
C LEU A 61 -3.02 -11.18 7.80
N PRO A 62 -3.86 -11.11 8.84
CA PRO A 62 -5.13 -10.40 8.77
C PRO A 62 -4.94 -8.92 8.48
N ILE A 63 -4.03 -8.21 9.16
CA ILE A 63 -3.90 -6.74 9.02
C ILE A 63 -2.53 -6.37 8.45
N SER A 64 -2.51 -5.45 7.48
CA SER A 64 -1.31 -4.79 6.95
C SER A 64 -1.60 -3.33 6.60
N ILE A 65 -0.75 -2.42 7.08
CA ILE A 65 -0.88 -0.97 6.82
C ILE A 65 0.49 -0.36 6.55
N LEU A 66 0.60 0.44 5.49
CA LEU A 66 1.79 1.21 5.15
C LEU A 66 1.63 2.68 5.54
N PHE A 67 2.60 3.23 6.26
CA PHE A 67 2.57 4.62 6.74
C PHE A 67 3.62 5.53 6.09
N GLY A 68 4.65 4.95 5.49
CA GLY A 68 5.74 5.70 4.88
C GLY A 68 6.20 5.06 3.60
N VAL A 69 6.64 5.89 2.67
CA VAL A 69 7.30 5.47 1.43
C VAL A 69 8.47 6.40 1.15
N ALA A 70 9.59 5.82 0.74
CA ALA A 70 10.76 6.53 0.27
C ALA A 70 11.19 5.94 -1.07
N ALA A 71 11.31 6.78 -2.09
CA ALA A 71 11.76 6.38 -3.41
C ALA A 71 13.17 6.94 -3.64
N LEU A 72 14.15 6.05 -3.82
CA LEU A 72 15.55 6.39 -4.07
C LEU A 72 15.86 6.38 -5.57
N SER A 73 15.20 5.49 -6.32
CA SER A 73 15.21 5.44 -7.78
C SER A 73 13.96 4.73 -8.29
N SER A 74 13.72 4.73 -9.60
CA SER A 74 12.55 4.08 -10.22
C SER A 74 12.50 2.55 -9.99
N SER A 75 13.59 1.96 -9.51
CA SER A 75 13.70 0.54 -9.18
C SER A 75 14.09 0.29 -7.72
N ASP A 76 14.08 1.33 -6.87
CA ASP A 76 14.49 1.26 -5.48
C ASP A 76 13.54 2.13 -4.65
N VAL A 77 12.47 1.51 -4.18
CA VAL A 77 11.38 2.15 -3.44
C VAL A 77 11.11 1.31 -2.20
N TRP A 78 11.10 1.96 -1.04
CA TRP A 78 10.89 1.31 0.25
C TRP A 78 9.59 1.79 0.85
N ALA A 79 8.69 0.85 1.15
CA ALA A 79 7.50 1.12 1.94
C ALA A 79 7.66 0.54 3.34
N VAL A 80 7.19 1.30 4.34
CA VAL A 80 7.26 0.90 5.75
C VAL A 80 5.91 0.96 6.41
N GLY A 81 5.67 -0.04 7.26
CA GLY A 81 4.39 -0.24 7.90
C GLY A 81 4.44 -1.28 9.01
N TYR A 82 3.28 -1.76 9.41
CA TYR A 82 3.18 -2.94 10.25
C TYR A 82 2.21 -3.94 9.66
N GLU A 83 2.44 -5.19 10.04
CA GLU A 83 1.49 -6.28 9.91
C GLU A 83 1.11 -6.78 11.30
N GLU A 84 -0.14 -7.19 11.45
CA GLU A 84 -0.61 -7.84 12.67
C GLU A 84 -1.04 -9.26 12.33
N ASP A 85 -0.33 -10.22 12.92
CA ASP A 85 -0.82 -11.57 13.08
C ASP A 85 -1.61 -11.62 14.39
N LEU A 86 -2.89 -12.00 14.34
CA LEU A 86 -3.77 -12.12 15.52
C LEU A 86 -3.25 -13.11 16.57
N ILE A 87 -2.20 -13.87 16.24
CA ILE A 87 -1.56 -14.84 17.13
C ILE A 87 -0.20 -14.32 17.67
N SER A 88 0.47 -13.38 16.99
CA SER A 88 1.89 -13.04 17.24
C SER A 88 2.19 -11.55 17.51
N GLY A 89 1.25 -10.63 17.32
CA GLY A 89 1.45 -9.18 17.50
C GLY A 89 2.16 -8.48 16.33
N TYR A 90 2.43 -7.17 16.47
CA TYR A 90 2.97 -6.30 15.40
C TYR A 90 4.33 -6.74 14.87
N ARG A 91 4.48 -6.82 13.54
CA ARG A 91 5.75 -6.99 12.84
C ARG A 91 5.99 -5.84 11.89
N THR A 92 7.22 -5.33 11.83
CA THR A 92 7.62 -4.31 10.86
C THR A 92 7.52 -4.89 9.45
N LEU A 93 6.81 -4.18 8.57
CA LEU A 93 6.76 -4.47 7.16
C LEU A 93 7.80 -3.62 6.43
N ILE A 94 8.65 -4.30 5.66
CA ILE A 94 9.56 -3.68 4.70
C ILE A 94 9.28 -4.33 3.34
N GLU A 95 8.75 -3.54 2.41
CA GLU A 95 8.53 -3.96 1.03
C GLU A 95 9.44 -3.13 0.10
N HIS A 96 10.06 -3.81 -0.87
CA HIS A 96 10.92 -3.25 -1.92
C HIS A 96 10.41 -3.68 -3.29
#